data_AF-A0A7W1ZVB8-F1
#
_entry.id   AF-A0A7W1ZVB8-F1
#
_cell.length_a   1.000
_cell.length_b   1.000
_cell.length_c   1.000
_cell.angle_alpha   90.00
_cell.angle_beta   90.00
_cell.angle_gamma   90.00
#
_symmetry.space_group_name_H-M   'P 1'
#
loop_
_entity.id
_entity.type
_entity.pdbx_description
1 polymer ?
#
loop_
_entity_poly.entity_id
_entity_poly.type
_entity_poly.pdbx_seq_one_letter_code
_entity_poly.pdbx_strand_id
1 'polypeptide(L)' 'LWWDQNKQQFYTDKTVRIYQPDKTIYGTGLKAAQNFEWYDIYHITGIVLTNPNALE' A
#
# COMPACT_ATOMS: atom_id res chain seq x y z
N LEU A 1 -2.37 -1.38 -13.49
CA LEU A 1 -1.47 -2.26 -12.73
C LEU A 1 -0.58 -2.94 -13.72
N TRP A 2 0.71 -2.79 -13.54
CA TRP A 2 1.76 -3.38 -14.35
C TRP A 2 2.60 -4.28 -13.47
N TRP A 3 3.13 -5.35 -14.05
CA TRP A 3 4.01 -6.28 -13.37
C TRP A 3 5.31 -6.45 -14.16
N ASP A 4 6.43 -6.10 -13.54
CA ASP A 4 7.76 -6.44 -14.01
C ASP A 4 8.11 -7.86 -13.56
N GLN A 5 8.18 -8.79 -14.51
CA GLN A 5 8.63 -10.14 -14.18
C GLN A 5 10.13 -10.18 -13.89
N ASN A 6 10.94 -9.37 -14.59
CA ASN A 6 12.39 -9.34 -14.43
C ASN A 6 12.79 -8.77 -13.07
N LYS A 7 12.05 -7.77 -12.59
CA LYS A 7 12.29 -7.16 -11.27
C LYS A 7 11.42 -7.74 -10.16
N GLN A 8 10.49 -8.64 -10.47
CA GLN A 8 9.50 -9.18 -9.54
C GLN A 8 8.76 -8.07 -8.78
N GLN A 9 8.28 -7.05 -9.51
CA GLN A 9 7.70 -5.83 -8.93
C GLN A 9 6.38 -5.45 -9.58
N PHE A 10 5.42 -5.03 -8.77
CA PHE A 10 4.19 -4.40 -9.22
C PHE A 10 4.32 -2.88 -9.19
N TYR A 11 3.70 -2.21 -10.16
CA TYR A 11 3.56 -0.77 -10.15
C TYR A 11 2.24 -0.29 -10.77
N THR A 12 1.70 0.79 -10.24
CA THR A 12 0.44 1.39 -10.72
C THR A 12 0.36 2.84 -10.30
N ASP A 13 -0.21 3.71 -11.14
CA ASP A 13 -0.51 5.12 -10.80
C ASP A 13 -1.97 5.33 -10.38
N LYS A 14 -2.74 4.24 -10.32
CA LYS A 14 -4.15 4.26 -9.90
C LYS A 14 -4.26 4.36 -8.38
N THR A 15 -5.48 4.63 -7.90
CA THR A 15 -5.83 4.56 -6.48
C THR A 15 -5.54 3.18 -5.90
N VAL A 16 -4.98 3.16 -4.70
CA VAL A 16 -4.62 1.95 -3.97
C VAL A 16 -5.09 1.99 -2.53
N ARG A 17 -5.31 0.80 -1.97
CA ARG A 17 -5.68 0.60 -0.57
C ARG A 17 -4.90 -0.58 -0.02
N ILE A 18 -4.19 -0.35 1.09
CA ILE A 18 -3.43 -1.39 1.81
C ILE A 18 -4.13 -1.67 3.13
N TYR A 19 -4.47 -2.93 3.35
CA TYR A 19 -5.03 -3.41 4.61
C TYR A 19 -3.90 -3.97 5.47
N GLN A 20 -3.75 -3.42 6.67
CA GLN A 20 -2.92 -3.94 7.73
C GLN A 20 -3.80 -4.30 8.93
N PRO A 21 -3.32 -5.14 9.87
CA PRO A 21 -4.09 -5.51 11.05
C PRO A 21 -4.57 -4.31 11.88
N ASP A 22 -3.73 -3.28 11.99
CA ASP A 22 -3.93 -2.07 12.83
C ASP A 22 -4.51 -0.88 12.06
N LYS A 23 -4.41 -0.87 10.73
CA LYS A 23 -4.81 0.27 9.92
C LYS A 23 -5.11 -0.10 8.47
N THR A 24 -5.84 0.79 7.82
CA THR A 24 -5.99 0.84 6.38
C THR A 24 -5.31 2.11 5.85
N ILE A 25 -4.44 1.96 4.86
CA ILE A 25 -3.78 3.08 4.17
C ILE A 25 -4.43 3.26 2.79
N TYR A 26 -4.73 4.51 2.44
CA TYR A 26 -5.24 4.92 1.15
C TYR A 26 -4.24 5.82 0.44
N GLY A 27 -4.15 5.70 -0.88
CA GLY A 27 -3.31 6.59 -1.68
C GLY A 27 -3.50 6.43 -3.18
N THR A 28 -2.65 7.11 -3.93
CA THR A 28 -2.54 7.01 -5.39
C THR A 28 -1.09 6.71 -5.74
N GLY A 29 -0.87 5.76 -6.64
CA GLY A 29 0.47 5.29 -6.91
C GLY A 29 0.91 4.19 -5.96
N LEU A 30 1.49 3.11 -6.48
CA LEU A 30 2.08 2.03 -5.69
C LEU A 30 3.25 1.43 -6.45
N LYS A 31 4.30 1.09 -5.72
CA LYS A 31 5.35 0.15 -6.10
C LYS A 31 5.44 -0.93 -5.04
N ALA A 32 5.49 -2.20 -5.41
CA ALA A 32 5.57 -3.29 -4.43
C ALA A 32 6.38 -4.46 -4.96
N ALA A 33 6.96 -5.26 -4.06
CA ALA A 33 7.50 -6.57 -4.42
C ALA A 33 6.37 -7.54 -4.80
N GLN A 34 6.65 -8.53 -5.66
CA GLN A 34 5.64 -9.52 -6.04
C GLN A 34 5.12 -10.36 -4.86
N ASN A 35 5.97 -10.56 -3.86
CA ASN A 35 5.69 -11.29 -2.63
C ASN A 35 5.14 -10.37 -1.52
N PHE A 36 4.95 -9.08 -1.81
CA PHE A 36 4.50 -8.06 -0.85
C PHE A 36 5.37 -7.93 0.42
N GLU A 37 6.63 -8.35 0.39
CA GLU A 37 7.58 -8.10 1.49
C GLU A 37 7.82 -6.60 1.72
N TRP A 38 7.68 -5.80 0.67
CA TRP A 38 7.68 -4.35 0.76
C TRP A 38 6.69 -3.73 -0.22
N TYR A 39 6.23 -2.53 0.14
CA TYR A 39 5.45 -1.67 -0.72
C TYR A 39 5.77 -0.20 -0.42
N ASP A 40 5.56 0.64 -1.42
CA ASP A 40 5.71 2.09 -1.36
C ASP A 40 4.53 2.75 -2.07
N ILE A 41 3.81 3.62 -1.37
CA ILE A 41 2.66 4.36 -1.90
C ILE A 41 3.12 5.78 -2.16
N TYR A 42 3.17 6.20 -3.43
CA TYR A 42 3.74 7.48 -3.82
C TYR A 42 3.00 8.68 -3.22
N HIS A 43 1.66 8.64 -3.18
CA HIS A 43 0.83 9.70 -2.64
C HIS A 43 -0.19 9.13 -1.66
N ILE A 44 0.16 9.11 -0.37
CA ILE A 44 -0.78 8.72 0.69
C ILE A 44 -1.85 9.82 0.83
N THR A 45 -3.12 9.42 0.76
CA THR A 45 -4.29 10.31 0.88
C THR A 45 -5.01 10.17 2.21
N GLY A 46 -4.77 9.09 2.96
CA GLY A 46 -5.36 8.92 4.29
C GLY A 46 -4.98 7.61 4.96
N ILE A 47 -5.07 7.59 6.29
CA ILE A 47 -4.82 6.42 7.13
C ILE A 47 -5.98 6.30 8.12
N VAL A 48 -6.59 5.12 8.21
CA VAL A 48 -7.69 4.82 9.13
C VAL A 48 -7.23 3.70 10.05
N LEU A 49 -7.16 3.94 11.36
CA LEU A 49 -6.82 2.92 12.35
C LEU A 49 -8.03 1.99 12.57
N THR A 50 -7.79 0.68 12.63
CA THR A 50 -8.83 -0.32 12.90
C THR A 50 -9.11 -0.45 14.40
N ASN A 51 -8.16 -0.06 15.25
CA ASN A 51 -8.34 0.07 16.69
C ASN A 51 -8.22 1.54 17.12
N PRO A 52 -9.32 2.22 17.50
CA PRO A 52 -9.29 3.60 17.95
C PRO A 52 -8.51 3.81 19.26
N ASN A 53 -8.28 2.74 20.04
CA ASN A 53 -7.51 2.81 21.30
C ASN A 53 -6.00 2.61 21.08
N ALA A 54 -5.51 2.49 19.84
CA ALA A 54 -4.08 2.40 19.55
C ALA A 54 -3.33 3.74 19.70
N LEU A 55 -4.05 4.81 20.05
CA LEU A 55 -3.54 6.16 20.30
C LEU A 55 -3.57 6.56 21.78
N GLU A 56 -4.02 5.65 22.67
CA GLU A 56 -3.98 5.82 24.14
C GLU A 56 -2.68 5.29 24.75
#